data_AF-A0A940AWH2-F1
#
_entry.id   AF-A0A940AWH2-F1
#
_cell.length_a   1.000
_cell.length_b   1.000
_cell.length_c   1.000
_cell.angle_alpha   90.00
_cell.angle_beta   90.00
_cell.angle_gamma   90.00
#
_symmetry.space_group_name_H-M   'P 1'
#
loop_
_entity.id
_entity.type
_entity.pdbx_description
1 polymer ?
#
loop_
_entity_poly.entity_id
_entity_poly.type
_entity_poly.pdbx_seq_one_letter_code
_entity_poly.pdbx_strand_id
1 'polypeptide(L)'
;MITVETAMAYLAAGLSVLPAIRAEKRPSVGAWKTWAGRLPSEYEVKAWFGNHPDGVCIVAGSVSGNLECMDFDNHGELYEGWKAKVDPGLFSRLVVETTPSGGYHVLYRSAAKIEGNLKLARGERNAKLATLIETRGEGGLFLCSPTSGYTAIQGEFAHIPTLSEVEREQLLSAARELNEAREAPKSAPCGVSGGGTGDQPAPAAGANTGAVSGDGGEFLTRPGDDFCRRGEIRPILEAHGWQHVGSKPDGNELWRRPGKESGGHSATFDGNVFYVFSSNAAPFESERGYSRFQVYATLECGGDYTRAARELLGKGYGQSLPEKAVDFSGLSATVGGQGRTDANVPAILPLGELVD
;
A
#
# COMPACT_ATOMS: atom_id res chain seq x y z
N MET A 1 10.57 21.34 -31.56
CA MET A 1 11.05 22.22 -30.48
C MET A 1 9.85 22.64 -29.68
N ILE A 2 9.95 22.66 -28.34
CA ILE A 2 8.86 23.11 -27.49
C ILE A 2 8.88 24.64 -27.44
N THR A 3 7.72 25.28 -27.61
CA THR A 3 7.63 26.74 -27.59
C THR A 3 7.41 27.27 -26.18
N VAL A 4 7.83 28.52 -25.94
CA VAL A 4 7.58 29.20 -24.66
C VAL A 4 6.08 29.34 -24.43
N GLU A 5 5.31 29.64 -25.47
CA GLU A 5 3.86 29.81 -25.40
C GLU A 5 3.18 28.52 -24.92
N THR A 6 3.63 27.36 -25.40
CA THR A 6 3.10 26.06 -24.97
C THR A 6 3.38 25.81 -23.49
N ALA A 7 4.63 26.03 -23.06
CA ALA A 7 5.00 25.84 -21.67
C ALA A 7 4.26 26.81 -20.74
N MET A 8 4.08 28.06 -21.17
CA MET A 8 3.29 29.05 -20.44
C MET A 8 1.82 28.68 -20.33
N ALA A 9 1.23 28.06 -21.37
CA ALA A 9 -0.14 27.54 -21.31
C ALA A 9 -0.27 26.42 -20.27
N TYR A 10 0.73 25.53 -20.15
CA TYR A 10 0.74 24.48 -19.14
C TYR A 10 0.87 25.06 -17.73
N LEU A 11 1.76 26.05 -17.55
CA LEU A 11 1.88 26.75 -16.28
C LEU A 11 0.57 27.44 -15.89
N ALA A 12 -0.08 28.14 -16.83
CA ALA A 12 -1.37 28.81 -16.60
C ALA A 12 -2.50 27.83 -16.24
N ALA A 13 -2.43 26.60 -16.74
CA ALA A 13 -3.32 25.50 -16.36
C ALA A 13 -2.98 24.86 -14.99
N GLY A 14 -2.03 25.43 -14.25
CA GLY A 14 -1.59 24.94 -12.94
C GLY A 14 -0.81 23.64 -13.04
N LEU A 15 0.07 23.51 -14.04
CA LEU A 15 0.97 22.37 -14.20
C LEU A 15 2.42 22.76 -13.91
N SER A 16 3.11 21.94 -13.12
CA SER A 16 4.55 22.05 -12.87
C SER A 16 5.32 21.55 -14.10
N VAL A 17 5.45 22.44 -15.09
CA VAL A 17 6.03 22.16 -16.42
C VAL A 17 7.54 22.41 -16.44
N LEU A 18 8.31 21.44 -16.93
CA LEU A 18 9.77 21.50 -16.98
C LEU A 18 10.30 21.05 -18.35
N PRO A 19 11.41 21.64 -18.84
CA PRO A 19 12.11 21.09 -20.01
C PRO A 19 12.66 19.70 -19.70
N ALA A 20 12.70 18.80 -20.68
CA ALA A 20 13.10 17.41 -20.50
C ALA A 20 14.25 17.00 -21.41
N ILE A 21 15.14 16.15 -20.89
CA ILE A 21 16.13 15.39 -21.66
C ILE A 21 15.46 14.11 -22.13
N ARG A 22 15.08 14.05 -23.42
CA ARG A 22 14.28 12.93 -23.97
C ARG A 22 14.93 11.56 -23.79
N ALA A 23 16.23 11.46 -24.09
CA ALA A 23 16.99 10.21 -24.00
C ALA A 23 17.02 9.63 -22.58
N GLU A 24 16.95 10.50 -21.57
CA GLU A 24 17.05 10.13 -20.16
C GLU A 24 15.69 10.13 -19.45
N LYS A 25 14.62 10.59 -20.13
CA LYS A 25 13.28 10.76 -19.58
C LYS A 25 13.25 11.51 -18.24
N ARG A 26 14.06 12.56 -18.11
CA ARG A 26 14.17 13.37 -16.87
C ARG A 26 14.22 14.87 -17.18
N PRO A 27 13.94 15.75 -16.21
CA PRO A 27 14.02 17.19 -16.42
C PRO A 27 15.48 17.60 -16.71
N SER A 28 15.68 18.59 -17.58
CA SER A 28 17.02 19.17 -17.83
C SER A 28 17.42 20.23 -16.80
N VAL A 29 16.53 20.52 -15.84
CA VAL A 29 16.77 21.44 -14.72
C VAL A 29 17.30 20.70 -13.50
N GLY A 30 18.21 21.35 -12.76
CA GLY A 30 18.73 20.84 -11.48
C GLY A 30 17.66 20.78 -10.38
N ALA A 31 17.98 20.06 -9.30
CA ALA A 31 17.18 19.98 -8.07
C ALA A 31 15.69 19.64 -8.29
N TRP A 32 15.41 18.59 -9.09
CA TRP A 32 14.06 18.23 -9.54
C TRP A 32 13.01 18.14 -8.42
N LYS A 33 13.40 17.69 -7.22
CA LYS A 33 12.51 17.59 -6.04
C LYS A 33 11.87 18.93 -5.66
N THR A 34 12.51 20.06 -5.98
CA THR A 34 11.97 21.41 -5.76
C THR A 34 10.64 21.59 -6.49
N TRP A 35 10.53 21.05 -7.70
CA TRP A 35 9.38 21.21 -8.59
C TRP A 35 8.22 20.27 -8.26
N ALA A 36 8.42 19.36 -7.30
CA ALA A 36 7.34 18.62 -6.65
C ALA A 36 6.72 19.40 -5.48
N GLY A 37 7.37 20.48 -4.99
CA GLY A 37 6.88 21.29 -3.87
C GLY A 37 6.30 22.65 -4.25
N ARG A 38 6.58 23.15 -5.46
CA ARG A 38 6.01 24.40 -5.99
C ARG A 38 5.96 24.40 -7.52
N LEU A 39 5.07 25.21 -8.07
CA LEU A 39 5.08 25.55 -9.49
C LEU A 39 6.34 26.36 -9.84
N PRO A 40 6.88 26.20 -11.05
CA PRO A 40 7.87 27.13 -11.58
C PRO A 40 7.22 28.50 -11.81
N SER A 41 8.00 29.56 -11.65
CA SER A 41 7.58 30.92 -11.99
C SER A 41 7.55 31.13 -13.50
N GLU A 42 6.81 32.13 -13.98
CA GLU A 42 6.84 32.49 -15.39
C GLU A 42 8.25 32.83 -15.90
N TYR A 43 9.07 33.47 -15.06
CA TYR A 43 10.44 33.81 -15.41
C TYR A 43 11.29 32.55 -15.64
N GLU A 44 11.18 31.56 -14.74
CA GLU A 44 11.86 30.28 -14.86
C GLU A 44 11.43 29.54 -16.14
N VAL A 45 10.12 29.45 -16.40
CA VAL A 45 9.59 28.82 -17.61
C VAL A 45 10.07 29.52 -18.88
N LYS A 46 9.98 30.86 -18.94
CA LYS A 46 10.47 31.64 -20.09
C LYS A 46 11.97 31.45 -20.31
N ALA A 47 12.77 31.46 -19.24
CA ALA A 47 14.22 31.27 -19.31
C ALA A 47 14.59 29.87 -19.82
N TRP A 48 13.89 28.83 -19.36
CA TRP A 48 14.18 27.46 -19.78
C TRP A 48 13.74 27.17 -21.22
N PHE A 49 12.50 27.52 -21.57
CA PHE A 49 11.92 27.21 -22.87
C PHE A 49 12.36 28.19 -23.97
N GLY A 50 12.91 29.36 -23.60
CA GLY A 50 13.60 30.27 -24.53
C GLY A 50 14.86 29.66 -25.16
N ASN A 51 15.42 28.61 -24.55
CA ASN A 51 16.52 27.83 -25.13
C ASN A 51 16.05 26.71 -26.08
N HIS A 52 14.75 26.67 -26.40
CA HIS A 52 14.14 25.72 -27.34
C HIS A 52 14.46 24.24 -27.07
N PRO A 53 14.14 23.72 -25.86
CA PRO A 53 14.33 22.31 -25.57
C PRO A 53 13.51 21.44 -26.53
N ASP A 54 13.95 20.20 -26.72
CA ASP A 54 13.30 19.25 -27.60
C ASP A 54 12.24 18.38 -26.89
N GLY A 55 12.16 18.46 -25.56
CA GLY A 55 11.17 17.78 -24.73
C GLY A 55 10.62 18.62 -23.58
N VAL A 56 9.42 18.24 -23.14
CA VAL A 56 8.68 18.78 -22.00
C VAL A 56 8.18 17.64 -21.13
N CYS A 57 8.19 17.87 -19.82
CA CYS A 57 7.63 16.96 -18.83
C CYS A 57 6.84 17.72 -17.77
N ILE A 58 5.95 17.01 -17.09
CA ILE A 58 5.10 17.55 -16.03
C ILE A 58 5.32 16.73 -14.75
N VAL A 59 5.44 17.43 -13.62
CA VAL A 59 5.40 16.80 -12.29
C VAL A 59 3.95 16.63 -11.88
N ALA A 60 3.51 15.40 -11.63
CA ALA A 60 2.18 15.04 -11.16
C ALA A 60 2.05 15.25 -9.64
N GLY A 61 0.82 15.13 -9.13
CA GLY A 61 0.51 15.34 -7.73
C GLY A 61 -0.10 16.69 -7.40
N SER A 62 -0.09 16.99 -6.10
CA SER A 62 -0.65 18.18 -5.48
C SER A 62 -0.09 19.48 -6.06
N VAL A 63 1.20 19.51 -6.42
CA VAL A 63 1.86 20.67 -7.05
C VAL A 63 1.21 21.06 -8.37
N SER A 64 0.70 20.08 -9.10
CA SER A 64 -0.05 20.24 -10.33
C SER A 64 -1.52 19.95 -10.04
N GLY A 65 -2.09 20.46 -8.94
CA GLY A 65 -3.50 20.37 -8.56
C GLY A 65 -4.10 18.96 -8.61
N ASN A 66 -3.45 18.02 -7.91
CA ASN A 66 -3.80 16.59 -7.85
C ASN A 66 -3.88 15.91 -9.22
N LEU A 67 -3.01 16.31 -10.16
CA LEU A 67 -2.87 15.63 -11.44
C LEU A 67 -2.39 14.21 -11.23
N GLU A 68 -3.01 13.26 -11.91
CA GLU A 68 -2.55 11.89 -12.03
C GLU A 68 -2.55 11.47 -13.50
N CYS A 69 -1.51 10.76 -13.92
CA CYS A 69 -1.40 10.20 -15.26
C CYS A 69 -1.39 8.68 -15.15
N MET A 70 -2.31 7.99 -15.82
CA MET A 70 -2.25 6.55 -16.02
C MET A 70 -1.39 6.26 -17.26
N ASP A 71 -0.28 5.57 -17.03
CA ASP A 71 0.73 5.19 -18.01
C ASP A 71 0.49 3.75 -18.46
N PHE A 72 0.04 3.59 -19.71
CA PHE A 72 -0.21 2.31 -20.36
C PHE A 72 1.02 1.94 -21.19
N ASP A 73 1.86 1.08 -20.63
CA ASP A 73 3.13 0.67 -21.20
C ASP A 73 2.98 -0.55 -22.14
N ASN A 74 4.10 -1.09 -22.63
CA ASN A 74 4.14 -2.30 -23.46
C ASN A 74 3.22 -2.21 -24.71
N HIS A 75 3.37 -1.14 -25.49
CA HIS A 75 2.54 -0.83 -26.67
C HIS A 75 1.06 -0.63 -26.35
N GLY A 76 0.72 -0.34 -25.09
CA GLY A 76 -0.65 -0.04 -24.67
C GLY A 76 -1.58 -1.24 -24.82
N GLU A 77 -1.08 -2.48 -24.77
CA GLU A 77 -1.87 -3.69 -25.06
C GLU A 77 -3.13 -3.83 -24.19
N LEU A 78 -3.11 -3.28 -22.96
CA LEU A 78 -4.25 -3.28 -22.05
C LEU A 78 -5.17 -2.07 -22.20
N TYR A 79 -4.82 -1.08 -23.00
CA TYR A 79 -5.56 0.19 -23.12
C TYR A 79 -6.99 -0.02 -23.63
N GLU A 80 -7.18 -0.77 -24.72
CA GLU A 80 -8.53 -1.01 -25.27
C GLU A 80 -9.39 -1.87 -24.32
N GLY A 81 -8.78 -2.88 -23.68
CA GLY A 81 -9.47 -3.70 -22.68
C GLY A 81 -9.88 -2.89 -21.44
N TRP A 82 -9.04 -1.93 -21.03
CA TRP A 82 -9.33 -1.00 -19.94
C TRP A 82 -10.44 -0.03 -20.33
N LYS A 83 -10.32 0.60 -21.50
CA LYS A 83 -11.29 1.56 -22.04
C LYS A 83 -12.69 0.94 -22.15
N ALA A 84 -12.78 -0.32 -22.57
CA ALA A 84 -14.06 -1.05 -22.64
C ALA A 84 -14.74 -1.27 -21.28
N LYS A 85 -14.00 -1.18 -20.16
CA LYS A 85 -14.50 -1.31 -18.79
C LYS A 85 -14.86 0.03 -18.15
N VAL A 86 -14.44 1.15 -18.73
CA VAL A 86 -14.71 2.50 -18.22
C VAL A 86 -16.02 3.01 -18.79
N ASP A 87 -16.80 3.73 -17.97
CA ASP A 87 -18.01 4.40 -18.44
C ASP A 87 -17.68 5.33 -19.62
N PRO A 88 -18.39 5.23 -20.77
CA PRO A 88 -18.09 6.04 -21.94
C PRO A 88 -18.21 7.56 -21.68
N GLY A 89 -19.16 7.96 -20.83
CA GLY A 89 -19.34 9.36 -20.43
C GLY A 89 -18.12 9.88 -19.66
N LEU A 90 -17.65 9.12 -18.68
CA LEU A 90 -16.42 9.41 -17.94
C LEU A 90 -15.19 9.46 -18.87
N PHE A 91 -15.01 8.43 -19.70
CA PHE A 91 -13.87 8.32 -20.61
C PHE A 91 -13.77 9.51 -21.57
N SER A 92 -14.90 9.97 -22.10
CA SER A 92 -14.95 11.10 -23.07
C SER A 92 -14.40 12.42 -22.54
N ARG A 93 -14.31 12.59 -21.20
CA ARG A 93 -13.79 13.81 -20.57
C ARG A 93 -12.27 13.78 -20.39
N LEU A 94 -11.64 12.60 -20.42
CA LEU A 94 -10.22 12.43 -20.09
C LEU A 94 -9.32 13.08 -21.14
N VAL A 95 -8.11 13.46 -20.74
CA VAL A 95 -7.06 13.86 -21.71
C VAL A 95 -6.23 12.63 -22.03
N VAL A 96 -6.03 12.34 -23.31
CA VAL A 96 -5.30 11.15 -23.76
C VAL A 96 -4.26 11.53 -24.80
N GLU A 97 -3.07 10.98 -24.65
CA GLU A 97 -2.02 11.05 -25.67
C GLU A 97 -1.42 9.67 -25.94
N THR A 98 -0.89 9.48 -27.14
CA THR A 98 -0.04 8.32 -27.47
C THR A 98 1.40 8.61 -27.11
N THR A 99 2.16 7.56 -26.78
CA THR A 99 3.59 7.65 -26.41
C THR A 99 4.50 7.09 -27.51
N PRO A 100 5.82 7.38 -27.51
CA PRO A 100 6.73 6.94 -28.55
C PRO A 100 6.86 5.42 -28.70
N SER A 101 6.58 4.67 -27.63
CA SER A 101 6.58 3.21 -27.63
C SER A 101 5.25 2.61 -28.09
N GLY A 102 4.27 3.42 -28.50
CA GLY A 102 2.92 2.96 -28.83
C GLY A 102 2.01 2.75 -27.62
N GLY A 103 2.43 3.20 -26.44
CA GLY A 103 1.60 3.24 -25.24
C GLY A 103 0.67 4.45 -25.20
N TYR A 104 0.02 4.64 -24.06
CA TYR A 104 -0.91 5.76 -23.83
C TYR A 104 -0.65 6.42 -22.48
N HIS A 105 -0.81 7.74 -22.43
CA HIS A 105 -1.03 8.43 -21.18
C HIS A 105 -2.49 8.88 -21.11
N VAL A 106 -3.13 8.64 -19.97
CA VAL A 106 -4.49 9.12 -19.68
C VAL A 106 -4.43 10.01 -18.44
N LEU A 107 -4.80 11.27 -18.60
CA LEU A 107 -4.64 12.30 -17.58
C LEU A 107 -5.98 12.78 -17.05
N TYR A 108 -5.99 13.01 -15.73
CA TYR A 108 -7.08 13.64 -14.99
C TYR A 108 -6.56 14.27 -13.71
N ARG A 109 -7.36 15.13 -13.09
CA ARG A 109 -7.15 15.62 -11.72
C ARG A 109 -8.09 14.88 -10.77
N SER A 110 -7.67 14.67 -9.53
CA SER A 110 -8.51 14.09 -8.49
C SER A 110 -9.01 15.17 -7.53
N ALA A 111 -10.32 15.16 -7.23
CA ALA A 111 -10.91 16.01 -6.19
C ALA A 111 -10.41 15.63 -4.78
N ALA A 112 -10.01 14.37 -4.58
CA ALA A 112 -9.40 13.88 -3.35
C ALA A 112 -7.87 13.81 -3.46
N LYS A 113 -7.18 13.76 -2.32
CA LYS A 113 -5.74 13.52 -2.27
C LYS A 113 -5.39 12.20 -2.96
N ILE A 114 -4.32 12.21 -3.75
CA ILE A 114 -3.82 11.02 -4.44
C ILE A 114 -2.59 10.44 -3.75
N GLU A 115 -2.34 9.16 -4.01
CA GLU A 115 -1.13 8.46 -3.62
C GLU A 115 0.06 8.82 -4.55
N GLY A 116 1.24 8.27 -4.25
CA GLY A 116 2.37 8.29 -5.19
C GLY A 116 2.14 7.39 -6.41
N ASN A 117 3.22 6.99 -7.07
CA ASN A 117 3.12 6.10 -8.22
C ASN A 117 2.61 4.69 -7.82
N LEU A 118 1.50 4.25 -8.43
CA LEU A 118 0.88 2.95 -8.17
C LEU A 118 1.07 2.00 -9.34
N LYS A 119 1.39 0.72 -9.08
CA LYS A 119 1.40 -0.31 -10.12
C LYS A 119 0.02 -0.98 -10.16
N LEU A 120 -0.77 -0.69 -11.19
CA LEU A 120 -2.17 -1.15 -11.28
C LEU A 120 -2.29 -2.51 -11.96
N ALA A 121 -1.49 -2.75 -13.00
CA ALA A 121 -1.48 -4.03 -13.71
C ALA A 121 -0.05 -4.43 -14.07
N ARG A 122 0.26 -5.71 -13.86
CA ARG A 122 1.53 -6.35 -14.19
C ARG A 122 1.24 -7.68 -14.87
N GLY A 123 2.16 -8.11 -15.73
CA GLY A 123 2.08 -9.38 -16.44
C GLY A 123 3.46 -9.87 -16.83
N GLU A 124 3.57 -11.16 -17.14
CA GLU A 124 4.84 -11.74 -17.59
C GLU A 124 5.02 -11.47 -19.09
N ARG A 125 6.08 -10.75 -19.44
CA ARG A 125 6.48 -10.48 -20.83
C ARG A 125 7.96 -10.79 -20.98
N ASN A 126 8.33 -11.58 -21.99
CA ASN A 126 9.71 -11.99 -22.22
C ASN A 126 10.39 -12.59 -20.96
N ALA A 127 9.67 -13.47 -20.24
CA ALA A 127 10.09 -14.10 -18.99
C ALA A 127 10.44 -13.12 -17.84
N LYS A 128 9.89 -11.90 -17.89
CA LYS A 128 10.06 -10.89 -16.83
C LYS A 128 8.71 -10.31 -16.44
N LEU A 129 8.54 -10.02 -15.16
CA LEU A 129 7.37 -9.29 -14.66
C LEU A 129 7.46 -7.84 -15.12
N ALA A 130 6.61 -7.46 -16.07
CA ALA A 130 6.50 -6.11 -16.61
C ALA A 130 5.35 -5.36 -15.94
N THR A 131 5.52 -4.05 -15.72
CA THR A 131 4.40 -3.15 -15.42
C THR A 131 3.69 -2.83 -16.73
N LEU A 132 2.38 -3.06 -16.78
CA LEU A 132 1.55 -2.83 -17.97
C LEU A 132 0.70 -1.57 -17.83
N ILE A 133 0.24 -1.28 -16.60
CA ILE A 133 -0.45 -0.04 -16.26
C ILE A 133 0.09 0.45 -14.91
N GLU A 134 0.53 1.69 -14.84
CA GLU A 134 0.87 2.38 -13.59
C GLU A 134 0.31 3.80 -13.53
N THR A 135 0.25 4.39 -12.34
CA THR A 135 0.02 5.82 -12.19
C THR A 135 1.33 6.58 -11.98
N ARG A 136 1.36 7.80 -12.51
CA ARG A 136 2.26 8.87 -12.08
C ARG A 136 1.43 9.78 -11.18
N GLY A 137 1.52 9.54 -9.87
CA GLY A 137 0.78 10.25 -8.82
C GLY A 137 1.63 11.33 -8.16
N GLU A 138 1.50 11.48 -6.85
CA GLU A 138 2.28 12.44 -6.05
C GLU A 138 3.79 12.28 -6.27
N GLY A 139 4.45 13.35 -6.75
CA GLY A 139 5.88 13.36 -7.06
C GLY A 139 6.26 12.55 -8.31
N GLY A 140 5.29 11.99 -9.03
CA GLY A 140 5.48 11.34 -10.32
C GLY A 140 5.88 12.34 -11.40
N LEU A 141 6.57 11.86 -12.43
CA LEU A 141 6.97 12.66 -13.59
C LEU A 141 6.66 11.86 -14.85
N PHE A 142 6.19 12.54 -15.89
CA PHE A 142 6.05 11.98 -17.22
C PHE A 142 6.39 13.00 -18.30
N LEU A 143 6.93 12.53 -19.42
CA LEU A 143 7.08 13.33 -20.63
C LEU A 143 5.74 13.39 -21.36
N CYS A 144 5.47 14.49 -22.05
CA CYS A 144 4.18 14.67 -22.71
C CYS A 144 4.30 15.40 -24.04
N SER A 145 3.19 15.47 -24.77
CA SER A 145 3.02 16.33 -25.94
C SER A 145 3.39 17.79 -25.58
N PRO A 146 3.97 18.58 -26.50
CA PRO A 146 4.35 18.24 -27.87
C PRO A 146 5.79 17.72 -28.02
N THR A 147 6.32 17.01 -27.01
CA THR A 147 7.60 16.28 -27.17
C THR A 147 7.49 15.32 -28.35
N SER A 148 8.52 15.28 -29.21
CA SER A 148 8.50 14.40 -30.40
C SER A 148 8.27 12.93 -30.00
N GLY A 149 7.24 12.33 -30.61
CA GLY A 149 6.75 10.98 -30.34
C GLY A 149 5.56 10.92 -29.36
N TYR A 150 5.18 12.04 -28.74
CA TYR A 150 3.95 12.16 -27.94
C TYR A 150 2.91 12.98 -28.68
N THR A 151 1.71 12.43 -28.83
CA THR A 151 0.62 13.07 -29.59
C THR A 151 -0.66 13.04 -28.79
N ALA A 152 -1.16 14.23 -28.40
CA ALA A 152 -2.50 14.34 -27.82
C ALA A 152 -3.55 13.92 -28.85
N ILE A 153 -4.41 12.96 -28.46
CA ILE A 153 -5.48 12.40 -29.30
C ILE A 153 -6.87 12.67 -28.74
N GLN A 154 -6.98 13.09 -27.48
CA GLN A 154 -8.23 13.48 -26.84
C GLN A 154 -7.98 14.55 -25.76
N GLY A 155 -8.84 15.56 -25.71
CA GLY A 155 -8.74 16.63 -24.72
C GLY A 155 -7.48 17.49 -24.87
N GLU A 156 -7.27 18.39 -23.92
CA GLU A 156 -6.16 19.34 -23.94
C GLU A 156 -5.51 19.44 -22.56
N PHE A 157 -4.18 19.49 -22.53
CA PHE A 157 -3.40 19.68 -21.29
C PHE A 157 -3.74 20.99 -20.56
N ALA A 158 -4.23 22.01 -21.28
CA ALA A 158 -4.68 23.25 -20.67
C ALA A 158 -6.00 23.11 -19.89
N HIS A 159 -6.76 22.04 -20.14
CA HIS A 159 -8.12 21.83 -19.64
C HIS A 159 -8.32 20.39 -19.13
N ILE A 160 -7.49 19.96 -18.18
CA ILE A 160 -7.58 18.61 -17.59
C ILE A 160 -8.78 18.54 -16.63
N PRO A 161 -9.71 17.57 -16.78
CA PRO A 161 -10.90 17.47 -15.94
C PRO A 161 -10.54 17.11 -14.50
N THR A 162 -11.35 17.56 -13.54
CA THR A 162 -11.29 17.08 -12.15
C THR A 162 -12.36 16.02 -11.94
N LEU A 163 -11.94 14.83 -11.53
CA LEU A 163 -12.78 13.68 -11.25
C LEU A 163 -13.11 13.60 -9.75
N SER A 164 -14.31 13.14 -9.44
CA SER A 164 -14.67 12.69 -8.10
C SER A 164 -13.87 11.44 -7.70
N GLU A 165 -13.82 11.13 -6.40
CA GLU A 165 -13.18 9.91 -5.90
C GLU A 165 -13.79 8.64 -6.53
N VAL A 166 -15.11 8.63 -6.74
CA VAL A 166 -15.82 7.48 -7.32
C VAL A 166 -15.43 7.26 -8.78
N GLU A 167 -15.37 8.34 -9.57
CA GLU A 167 -14.94 8.28 -10.97
C GLU A 167 -13.47 7.85 -11.09
N ARG A 168 -12.57 8.43 -10.27
CA ARG A 168 -11.16 8.00 -10.21
C ARG A 168 -11.05 6.51 -9.90
N GLU A 169 -11.74 6.06 -8.88
CA GLU A 169 -11.71 4.66 -8.45
C GLU A 169 -12.26 3.71 -9.52
N GLN A 170 -13.20 4.13 -10.35
CA GLN A 170 -13.64 3.36 -11.52
C GLN A 170 -12.47 3.14 -12.50
N LEU A 171 -11.69 4.19 -12.80
CA LEU A 171 -10.53 4.08 -13.69
C LEU A 171 -9.48 3.12 -13.14
N LEU A 172 -9.15 3.25 -11.85
CA LEU A 172 -8.14 2.41 -11.21
C LEU A 172 -8.61 0.96 -11.04
N SER A 173 -9.87 0.73 -10.68
CA SER A 173 -10.44 -0.62 -10.59
C SER A 173 -10.44 -1.32 -11.94
N ALA A 174 -10.84 -0.62 -13.01
CA ALA A 174 -10.81 -1.18 -14.35
C ALA A 174 -9.40 -1.62 -14.76
N ALA A 175 -8.36 -0.89 -14.34
CA ALA A 175 -6.97 -1.27 -14.59
C ALA A 175 -6.53 -2.47 -13.74
N ARG A 176 -6.85 -2.49 -12.44
CA ARG A 176 -6.53 -3.60 -11.52
C ARG A 176 -7.20 -4.92 -11.90
N GLU A 177 -8.36 -4.87 -12.55
CA GLU A 177 -9.01 -6.05 -13.09
C GLU A 177 -8.21 -6.74 -14.20
N LEU A 178 -7.37 -5.98 -14.93
CA LEU A 178 -6.49 -6.50 -15.97
C LEU A 178 -5.14 -6.96 -15.44
N ASN A 179 -4.90 -6.88 -14.14
CA ASN A 179 -3.66 -7.39 -13.54
C ASN A 179 -3.59 -8.92 -13.67
N GLU A 180 -2.56 -9.41 -14.36
CA GLU A 180 -2.28 -10.84 -14.59
C GLU A 180 -1.40 -11.42 -13.48
N ALA A 181 -0.64 -10.57 -12.78
CA ALA A 181 0.29 -11.01 -11.77
C ALA A 181 -0.42 -11.34 -10.46
N ARG A 182 -0.12 -12.52 -9.92
CA ARG A 182 -0.42 -12.84 -8.51
C ARG A 182 0.42 -11.94 -7.63
N GLU A 183 -0.24 -11.23 -6.73
CA GLU A 183 0.44 -10.28 -5.85
C GLU A 183 1.21 -11.05 -4.78
N ALA A 184 2.50 -11.21 -5.00
CA ALA A 184 3.38 -11.66 -3.94
C ALA A 184 3.41 -10.58 -2.86
N PRO A 185 3.13 -10.92 -1.58
CA PRO A 185 3.13 -9.95 -0.51
C PRO A 185 4.51 -9.28 -0.42
N LYS A 186 4.54 -7.95 -0.24
CA LYS A 186 5.62 -7.37 0.57
C LYS A 186 5.38 -7.90 1.98
N SER A 187 6.06 -9.00 2.32
CA SER A 187 5.96 -9.62 3.63
C SER A 187 6.38 -8.60 4.70
N ALA A 188 5.41 -8.05 5.42
CA ALA A 188 5.70 -7.66 6.79
C ALA A 188 5.97 -8.98 7.54
N PRO A 189 7.13 -9.15 8.19
CA PRO A 189 7.44 -10.40 8.88
C PRO A 189 6.34 -10.70 9.90
N CYS A 190 5.81 -11.93 9.85
CA CYS A 190 5.03 -12.51 10.94
C CYS A 190 6.03 -12.88 12.06
N GLY A 191 6.63 -11.85 12.66
CA GLY A 191 7.62 -11.97 13.70
C GLY A 191 7.20 -11.09 14.86
N VAL A 192 6.71 -11.70 15.92
CA VAL A 192 6.68 -11.08 17.24
C VAL A 192 8.13 -10.85 17.64
N SER A 193 8.70 -9.68 17.36
CA SER A 193 9.83 -9.20 18.13
C SER A 193 9.24 -8.62 19.41
N GLY A 194 9.35 -9.39 20.49
CA GLY A 194 9.12 -8.89 21.84
C GLY A 194 9.95 -7.62 22.07
N GLY A 195 9.38 -6.68 22.81
CA GLY A 195 9.95 -5.35 23.01
C GLY A 195 11.42 -5.36 23.43
N GLY A 196 12.19 -4.53 22.75
CA GLY A 196 13.59 -4.20 23.08
C GLY A 196 13.96 -2.92 22.36
N THR A 197 14.29 -1.88 23.13
CA THR A 197 14.63 -0.52 22.69
C THR A 197 15.93 -0.46 21.88
N GLY A 198 15.95 0.36 20.82
CA GLY A 198 17.15 1.10 20.38
C GLY A 198 17.88 0.63 19.10
N ASP A 199 17.85 1.52 18.10
CA ASP A 199 18.83 1.78 17.02
C ASP A 199 19.17 0.74 15.92
N GLN A 200 19.08 1.23 14.67
CA GLN A 200 19.54 0.65 13.39
C GLN A 200 21.07 0.80 13.18
N PRO A 201 21.73 0.27 12.10
CA PRO A 201 21.20 -0.37 10.87
C PRO A 201 21.88 -1.71 10.42
N ALA A 202 21.32 -2.30 9.34
CA ALA A 202 21.65 -3.55 8.60
C ALA A 202 23.09 -3.62 7.98
N PRO A 203 23.61 -4.72 7.37
CA PRO A 203 22.99 -5.48 6.25
C PRO A 203 23.31 -7.00 6.03
N ALA A 204 22.60 -7.57 5.04
CA ALA A 204 23.00 -8.61 4.05
C ALA A 204 22.81 -10.14 4.28
N ALA A 205 22.03 -10.72 3.34
CA ALA A 205 22.21 -11.99 2.60
C ALA A 205 22.17 -13.36 3.30
N GLY A 206 21.35 -14.28 2.73
CA GLY A 206 21.52 -15.72 2.90
C GLY A 206 20.22 -16.52 2.80
N ALA A 207 19.98 -17.15 1.66
CA ALA A 207 18.98 -18.20 1.51
C ALA A 207 19.38 -19.44 2.32
N ASN A 208 18.46 -20.01 3.11
CA ASN A 208 18.45 -21.45 3.29
C ASN A 208 17.06 -22.00 3.67
N THR A 209 16.64 -23.00 2.92
CA THR A 209 15.60 -23.95 3.24
C THR A 209 16.02 -24.78 4.45
N GLY A 210 15.21 -24.78 5.52
CA GLY A 210 15.49 -25.62 6.68
C GLY A 210 14.33 -25.58 7.67
N ALA A 211 13.72 -26.74 7.88
CA ALA A 211 12.76 -26.96 8.94
C ALA A 211 13.36 -26.60 10.31
N VAL A 212 12.54 -25.90 11.11
CA VAL A 212 12.47 -25.90 12.58
C VAL A 212 13.81 -25.97 13.34
N SER A 213 14.20 -24.83 13.90
CA SER A 213 14.80 -24.77 15.24
C SER A 213 14.31 -23.48 15.89
N GLY A 214 13.49 -23.64 16.92
CA GLY A 214 12.87 -22.55 17.64
C GLY A 214 13.86 -21.87 18.58
N ASP A 215 13.75 -20.54 18.63
CA ASP A 215 14.13 -19.77 19.80
C ASP A 215 12.98 -18.78 20.07
N GLY A 216 12.28 -18.99 21.19
CA GLY A 216 10.99 -18.37 21.53
C GLY A 216 10.07 -19.37 22.22
N GLY A 217 10.12 -19.38 23.55
CA GLY A 217 9.54 -20.38 24.44
C GLY A 217 8.01 -20.59 24.40
N GLU A 218 7.59 -21.58 25.19
CA GLU A 218 6.22 -22.01 25.51
C GLU A 218 5.42 -22.80 24.45
N PHE A 219 5.68 -22.70 23.14
CA PHE A 219 4.80 -23.30 22.12
C PHE A 219 5.53 -24.22 21.11
N LEU A 220 4.98 -25.42 20.88
CA LEU A 220 5.30 -26.31 19.75
C LEU A 220 4.82 -25.73 18.41
N THR A 221 3.68 -25.02 18.43
CA THR A 221 3.19 -24.25 17.28
C THR A 221 2.58 -22.97 17.81
N ARG A 222 3.08 -21.82 17.36
CA ARG A 222 2.57 -20.52 17.80
C ARG A 222 1.14 -20.30 17.28
N PRO A 223 0.21 -19.77 18.09
CA PRO A 223 -1.19 -19.56 17.69
C PRO A 223 -1.36 -18.75 16.39
N GLY A 224 -0.57 -17.69 16.22
CA GLY A 224 -0.60 -16.87 15.01
C GLY A 224 -0.17 -17.63 13.75
N ASP A 225 0.85 -18.48 13.85
CA ASP A 225 1.32 -19.31 12.73
C ASP A 225 0.28 -20.37 12.35
N ASP A 226 -0.39 -20.97 13.34
CA ASP A 226 -1.47 -21.92 13.11
C ASP A 226 -2.68 -21.24 12.46
N PHE A 227 -3.06 -20.05 12.92
CA PHE A 227 -4.13 -19.26 12.31
C PHE A 227 -3.79 -18.81 10.88
N CYS A 228 -2.54 -18.46 10.60
CA CYS A 228 -2.09 -18.20 9.23
C CYS A 228 -2.27 -19.41 8.30
N ARG A 229 -2.24 -20.64 8.82
CA ARG A 229 -2.37 -21.87 8.03
C ARG A 229 -3.82 -22.26 7.77
N ARG A 230 -4.68 -22.19 8.78
CA ARG A 230 -6.05 -22.75 8.74
C ARG A 230 -7.15 -21.79 9.21
N GLY A 231 -6.80 -20.57 9.59
CA GLY A 231 -7.76 -19.56 10.04
C GLY A 231 -8.64 -19.07 8.89
N GLU A 232 -9.89 -18.75 9.20
CA GLU A 232 -10.83 -18.16 8.26
C GLU A 232 -11.01 -16.68 8.59
N ILE A 233 -10.74 -15.80 7.61
CA ILE A 233 -10.87 -14.35 7.81
C ILE A 233 -12.09 -13.75 7.14
N ARG A 234 -12.79 -14.49 6.26
CA ARG A 234 -13.98 -13.99 5.56
C ARG A 234 -15.08 -13.52 6.54
N PRO A 235 -15.43 -14.31 7.57
CA PRO A 235 -16.43 -13.87 8.55
C PRO A 235 -15.98 -12.65 9.35
N ILE A 236 -14.66 -12.49 9.56
CA ILE A 236 -14.09 -11.33 10.26
C ILE A 236 -14.21 -10.09 9.39
N LEU A 237 -13.84 -10.20 8.11
CA LEU A 237 -13.98 -9.10 7.15
C LEU A 237 -15.44 -8.64 7.06
N GLU A 238 -16.38 -9.58 6.90
CA GLU A 238 -17.82 -9.30 6.82
C GLU A 238 -18.37 -8.64 8.10
N ALA A 239 -17.97 -9.13 9.28
CA ALA A 239 -18.37 -8.54 10.56
C ALA A 239 -17.91 -7.09 10.73
N HIS A 240 -16.77 -6.73 10.11
CA HIS A 240 -16.23 -5.38 10.09
C HIS A 240 -16.66 -4.58 8.84
N GLY A 241 -17.71 -5.01 8.15
CA GLY A 241 -18.38 -4.27 7.07
C GLY A 241 -17.71 -4.37 5.70
N TRP A 242 -16.72 -5.24 5.54
CA TRP A 242 -16.18 -5.55 4.21
C TRP A 242 -17.16 -6.43 3.44
N GLN A 243 -17.29 -6.18 2.15
CA GLN A 243 -18.22 -6.90 1.29
C GLN A 243 -17.46 -7.71 0.25
N HIS A 244 -17.77 -9.00 0.15
CA HIS A 244 -17.31 -9.82 -0.98
C HIS A 244 -18.09 -9.43 -2.24
N VAL A 245 -17.39 -8.98 -3.28
CA VAL A 245 -18.03 -8.47 -4.53
C VAL A 245 -17.82 -9.40 -5.73
N GLY A 246 -17.14 -10.53 -5.53
CA GLY A 246 -16.92 -11.54 -6.56
C GLY A 246 -15.53 -12.17 -6.47
N SER A 247 -15.20 -13.01 -7.45
CA SER A 247 -13.88 -13.64 -7.54
C SER A 247 -13.38 -13.62 -8.98
N LYS A 248 -12.07 -13.45 -9.14
CA LYS A 248 -11.39 -13.58 -10.43
C LYS A 248 -11.34 -15.06 -10.86
N PRO A 249 -11.18 -15.36 -12.16
CA PRO A 249 -11.08 -16.74 -12.67
C PRO A 249 -9.93 -17.56 -12.06
N ASP A 250 -8.89 -16.91 -11.55
CA ASP A 250 -7.75 -17.53 -10.88
C ASP A 250 -8.01 -17.91 -9.41
N GLY A 251 -9.22 -17.61 -8.90
CA GLY A 251 -9.65 -17.85 -7.53
C GLY A 251 -9.44 -16.66 -6.58
N ASN A 252 -8.83 -15.56 -7.02
CA ASN A 252 -8.58 -14.40 -6.16
C ASN A 252 -9.89 -13.64 -5.88
N GLU A 253 -10.26 -13.53 -4.61
CA GLU A 253 -11.51 -12.89 -4.18
C GLU A 253 -11.37 -11.36 -4.22
N LEU A 254 -12.46 -10.69 -4.60
CA LEU A 254 -12.55 -9.24 -4.67
C LEU A 254 -13.37 -8.74 -3.47
N TRP A 255 -12.78 -7.83 -2.70
CA TRP A 255 -13.36 -7.30 -1.47
C TRP A 255 -13.51 -5.79 -1.54
N ARG A 256 -14.66 -5.28 -1.09
CA ARG A 256 -14.96 -3.85 -1.00
C ARG A 256 -14.94 -3.39 0.45
N ARG A 257 -14.30 -2.24 0.67
CA ARG A 257 -14.16 -1.63 1.99
C ARG A 257 -15.49 -1.11 2.56
N PRO A 258 -15.62 -1.00 3.90
CA PRO A 258 -16.79 -0.39 4.53
C PRO A 258 -17.01 1.07 4.08
N GLY A 259 -18.28 1.47 3.98
CA GLY A 259 -18.66 2.85 3.59
C GLY A 259 -18.54 3.15 2.09
N LYS A 260 -18.16 2.18 1.26
CA LYS A 260 -18.19 2.31 -0.21
C LYS A 260 -19.45 1.60 -0.74
N GLU A 261 -20.47 2.38 -1.08
CA GLU A 261 -21.78 1.87 -1.54
C GLU A 261 -21.76 1.43 -3.03
N SER A 262 -20.89 2.01 -3.85
CA SER A 262 -20.82 1.75 -5.30
C SER A 262 -19.38 1.78 -5.84
N GLY A 263 -19.16 1.12 -6.98
CA GLY A 263 -17.86 1.06 -7.67
C GLY A 263 -17.09 -0.24 -7.44
N GLY A 264 -15.83 -0.27 -7.88
CA GLY A 264 -14.97 -1.46 -7.89
C GLY A 264 -14.60 -2.03 -6.50
N HIS A 265 -13.68 -2.99 -6.49
CA HIS A 265 -13.12 -3.58 -5.27
C HIS A 265 -11.99 -2.71 -4.70
N SER A 266 -11.73 -2.84 -3.40
CA SER A 266 -10.70 -2.08 -2.67
C SER A 266 -9.59 -2.95 -2.09
N ALA A 267 -9.80 -4.26 -2.08
CA ALA A 267 -8.84 -5.27 -1.66
C ALA A 267 -9.04 -6.56 -2.44
N THR A 268 -8.03 -7.43 -2.44
CA THR A 268 -8.10 -8.80 -2.95
C THR A 268 -7.68 -9.81 -1.89
N PHE A 269 -8.22 -11.02 -1.95
CA PHE A 269 -7.83 -12.12 -1.07
C PHE A 269 -7.59 -13.39 -1.86
N ASP A 270 -6.33 -13.85 -1.92
CA ASP A 270 -5.93 -15.04 -2.69
C ASP A 270 -6.11 -16.36 -1.89
N GLY A 271 -6.79 -16.27 -0.74
CA GLY A 271 -6.90 -17.35 0.23
C GLY A 271 -5.84 -17.27 1.33
N ASN A 272 -4.70 -16.62 1.15
CA ASN A 272 -3.65 -16.50 2.17
C ASN A 272 -3.36 -15.04 2.58
N VAL A 273 -3.33 -14.14 1.60
CA VAL A 273 -2.94 -12.74 1.75
C VAL A 273 -4.12 -11.85 1.38
N PHE A 274 -4.51 -10.99 2.31
CA PHE A 274 -5.46 -9.92 2.08
C PHE A 274 -4.70 -8.65 1.68
N TYR A 275 -4.72 -8.30 0.40
CA TYR A 275 -4.02 -7.13 -0.13
C TYR A 275 -4.97 -5.95 -0.29
N VAL A 276 -4.64 -4.81 0.32
CA VAL A 276 -5.46 -3.61 0.33
C VAL A 276 -4.86 -2.56 -0.59
N PHE A 277 -5.63 -2.08 -1.57
CA PHE A 277 -5.18 -1.06 -2.53
C PHE A 277 -5.67 0.35 -2.19
N SER A 278 -6.73 0.45 -1.39
CA SER A 278 -7.39 1.72 -1.11
C SER A 278 -6.74 2.43 0.07
N SER A 279 -6.48 3.73 -0.09
CA SER A 279 -6.02 4.64 0.98
C SER A 279 -7.10 4.96 2.02
N ASN A 280 -8.37 4.71 1.68
CA ASN A 280 -9.53 4.95 2.55
C ASN A 280 -10.04 3.65 3.18
N ALA A 281 -9.13 2.71 3.50
CA ALA A 281 -9.44 1.38 4.03
C ALA A 281 -8.97 1.19 5.48
N ALA A 282 -8.94 2.26 6.27
CA ALA A 282 -8.59 2.21 7.69
C ALA A 282 -9.40 1.09 8.40
N PRO A 283 -8.76 0.29 9.28
CA PRO A 283 -7.40 0.45 9.82
C PRO A 283 -6.26 -0.07 8.93
N PHE A 284 -6.54 -0.58 7.72
CA PHE A 284 -5.48 -1.05 6.81
C PHE A 284 -4.82 0.10 6.06
N GLU A 285 -3.54 -0.06 5.78
CA GLU A 285 -2.73 0.80 4.93
C GLU A 285 -2.89 0.38 3.46
N SER A 286 -2.91 1.36 2.56
CA SER A 286 -2.91 1.11 1.12
C SER A 286 -1.61 0.47 0.63
N GLU A 287 -1.71 -0.31 -0.43
CA GLU A 287 -0.60 -1.00 -1.10
C GLU A 287 0.15 -1.97 -0.18
N ARG A 288 -0.61 -2.66 0.68
CA ARG A 288 -0.07 -3.58 1.68
C ARG A 288 -0.84 -4.89 1.73
N GLY A 289 -0.07 -5.99 1.78
CA GLY A 289 -0.58 -7.33 2.04
C GLY A 289 -0.59 -7.63 3.54
N TYR A 290 -1.67 -8.25 4.00
CA TYR A 290 -1.88 -8.68 5.36
C TYR A 290 -2.06 -10.20 5.41
N SER A 291 -1.34 -10.87 6.30
CA SER A 291 -1.60 -12.29 6.60
C SER A 291 -2.94 -12.45 7.34
N ARG A 292 -3.49 -13.67 7.35
CA ARG A 292 -4.71 -13.96 8.13
C ARG A 292 -4.61 -13.51 9.59
N PHE A 293 -3.48 -13.78 10.24
CA PHE A 293 -3.24 -13.34 11.63
C PHE A 293 -3.20 -11.82 11.77
N GLN A 294 -2.59 -11.12 10.81
CA GLN A 294 -2.58 -9.66 10.82
C GLN A 294 -3.98 -9.09 10.63
N VAL A 295 -4.80 -9.66 9.74
CA VAL A 295 -6.21 -9.24 9.59
C VAL A 295 -6.96 -9.43 10.91
N TYR A 296 -6.83 -10.59 11.56
CA TYR A 296 -7.43 -10.85 12.87
C TYR A 296 -6.96 -9.82 13.91
N ALA A 297 -5.66 -9.63 14.06
CA ALA A 297 -5.10 -8.71 15.05
C ALA A 297 -5.55 -7.27 14.81
N THR A 298 -5.55 -6.82 13.56
CA THR A 298 -5.95 -5.46 13.19
C THR A 298 -7.44 -5.21 13.49
N LEU A 299 -8.33 -6.12 13.07
CA LEU A 299 -9.78 -5.90 13.18
C LEU A 299 -10.35 -6.26 14.56
N GLU A 300 -10.00 -7.42 15.11
CA GLU A 300 -10.56 -7.89 16.40
C GLU A 300 -9.81 -7.30 17.60
N CYS A 301 -8.50 -7.07 17.45
CA CYS A 301 -7.63 -6.67 18.56
C CYS A 301 -7.08 -5.25 18.45
N GLY A 302 -7.52 -4.44 17.47
CA GLY A 302 -7.06 -3.07 17.30
C GLY A 302 -5.56 -2.94 17.00
N GLY A 303 -4.95 -3.98 16.41
CA GLY A 303 -3.52 -4.07 16.13
C GLY A 303 -2.68 -4.67 17.27
N ASP A 304 -3.28 -5.08 18.39
CA ASP A 304 -2.57 -5.77 19.48
C ASP A 304 -2.33 -7.24 19.14
N TYR A 305 -1.13 -7.55 18.65
CA TYR A 305 -0.71 -8.90 18.28
C TYR A 305 -0.56 -9.85 19.47
N THR A 306 -0.24 -9.35 20.66
CA THR A 306 -0.11 -10.19 21.85
C THR A 306 -1.47 -10.64 22.35
N ARG A 307 -2.44 -9.72 22.39
CA ARG A 307 -3.83 -10.04 22.68
C ARG A 307 -4.40 -11.02 21.65
N ALA A 308 -4.16 -10.77 20.37
CA ALA A 308 -4.62 -11.65 19.29
C ALA A 308 -4.10 -13.09 19.45
N ALA A 309 -2.80 -13.26 19.74
CA ALA A 309 -2.22 -14.59 19.95
C ALA A 309 -2.86 -15.32 21.14
N ARG A 310 -3.16 -14.61 22.24
CA ARG A 310 -3.81 -15.19 23.43
C ARG A 310 -5.25 -15.61 23.15
N GLU A 311 -6.03 -14.77 22.46
CA GLU A 311 -7.40 -15.12 22.08
C GLU A 311 -7.44 -16.31 21.13
N LEU A 312 -6.51 -16.36 20.17
CA LEU A 312 -6.40 -17.48 19.23
C LEU A 312 -6.03 -18.78 19.94
N LEU A 313 -5.15 -18.74 20.94
CA LEU A 313 -4.87 -19.90 21.78
C LEU A 313 -6.13 -20.42 22.49
N GLY A 314 -6.93 -19.51 23.07
CA GLY A 314 -8.22 -19.84 23.68
C GLY A 314 -9.24 -20.43 22.68
N LYS A 315 -9.15 -20.04 21.40
CA LYS A 315 -9.93 -20.60 20.28
C LYS A 315 -9.34 -21.90 19.71
N GLY A 316 -8.29 -22.46 20.34
CA GLY A 316 -7.68 -23.72 19.97
C GLY A 316 -6.68 -23.63 18.81
N TYR A 317 -6.12 -22.46 18.54
CA TYR A 317 -5.02 -22.29 17.59
C TYR A 317 -3.66 -22.35 18.29
N GLY A 318 -2.74 -23.12 17.75
CA GLY A 318 -1.42 -23.37 18.34
C GLY A 318 -1.39 -24.53 19.33
N GLN A 319 -0.19 -24.89 19.77
CA GLN A 319 0.05 -25.98 20.71
C GLN A 319 1.14 -25.56 21.70
N SER A 320 0.80 -25.55 22.98
CA SER A 320 1.77 -25.35 24.06
C SER A 320 2.63 -26.60 24.25
N LEU A 321 3.86 -26.43 24.70
CA LEU A 321 4.64 -27.56 25.20
C LEU A 321 3.93 -28.16 26.43
N PRO A 322 3.85 -29.49 26.58
CA PRO A 322 3.37 -30.08 27.81
C PRO A 322 4.26 -29.60 28.96
N GLU A 323 3.65 -29.14 30.05
CA GLU A 323 4.39 -28.73 31.25
C GLU A 323 5.33 -29.86 31.66
N LYS A 324 6.64 -29.62 31.66
CA LYS A 324 7.54 -30.44 32.47
C LYS A 324 7.07 -30.23 33.91
N ALA A 325 6.52 -31.27 34.52
CA ALA A 325 6.31 -31.30 35.96
C ALA A 325 7.62 -30.88 36.62
N VAL A 326 7.65 -29.65 37.15
CA VAL A 326 8.78 -29.16 37.91
C VAL A 326 8.71 -29.90 39.25
N ASP A 327 9.55 -30.92 39.39
CA ASP A 327 9.68 -31.64 40.64
C ASP A 327 10.35 -30.74 41.68
N PHE A 328 9.55 -30.22 42.61
CA PHE A 328 10.04 -29.41 43.74
C PHE A 328 10.67 -30.25 44.87
N SER A 329 10.81 -31.57 44.70
CA SER A 329 11.42 -32.44 45.72
C SER A 329 12.87 -32.06 46.07
N GLY A 330 13.57 -31.34 45.18
CA GLY A 330 14.94 -30.87 45.40
C GLY A 330 15.09 -29.59 46.23
N LEU A 331 14.01 -28.85 46.53
CA LEU A 331 14.11 -27.57 47.27
C LEU A 331 13.94 -27.69 48.79
N SER A 332 13.63 -28.89 49.32
CA SER A 332 13.40 -29.09 50.77
C SER A 332 14.62 -29.66 51.52
N ALA A 333 15.84 -29.41 51.05
CA ALA A 333 17.06 -29.88 51.71
C ALA A 333 18.12 -28.78 51.79
N THR A 334 17.80 -27.63 52.39
CA THR A 334 18.80 -26.67 52.91
C THR A 334 18.19 -25.65 53.87
N VAL A 335 17.50 -26.11 54.91
CA VAL A 335 17.37 -25.34 56.17
C VAL A 335 17.62 -26.30 57.33
N GLY A 336 18.91 -26.60 57.54
CA GLY A 336 19.40 -27.14 58.80
C GLY A 336 19.37 -26.04 59.86
N GLY A 337 18.69 -26.33 60.96
CA GLY A 337 18.27 -25.33 61.94
C GLY A 337 19.39 -24.65 62.72
N GLN A 338 19.09 -23.43 63.15
CA GLN A 338 19.45 -22.95 64.47
C GLN A 338 18.18 -22.39 65.11
N GLY A 339 17.78 -23.04 66.21
CA GLY A 339 16.64 -22.63 66.99
C GLY A 339 16.89 -21.29 67.67
N ARG A 340 15.86 -20.46 67.67
CA ARG A 340 15.61 -19.50 68.74
C ARG A 340 14.12 -19.41 68.93
N THR A 341 13.69 -19.92 70.07
CA THR A 341 12.39 -19.68 70.68
C THR A 341 12.20 -18.19 70.84
N ASP A 342 11.03 -17.67 70.48
CA ASP A 342 10.29 -16.79 71.37
C ASP A 342 8.83 -16.70 70.93
N ALA A 343 7.96 -17.03 71.88
CA ALA A 343 6.54 -16.86 71.81
C ALA A 343 6.20 -15.39 72.02
N ASN A 344 5.44 -14.77 71.10
CA ASN A 344 4.39 -13.83 71.48
C ASN A 344 3.46 -13.53 70.29
N VAL A 345 2.20 -13.91 70.45
CA VAL A 345 1.02 -13.39 69.75
C VAL A 345 0.25 -12.66 70.85
N PRO A 346 -0.19 -11.39 70.71
CA PRO A 346 -1.37 -11.03 69.90
C PRO A 346 -1.27 -9.59 69.30
N ALA A 347 -2.19 -8.97 68.58
CA ALA A 347 -3.63 -9.13 68.41
C ALA A 347 -4.06 -8.48 67.07
N ILE A 348 -5.16 -8.99 66.51
CA ILE A 348 -6.03 -8.33 65.53
C ILE A 348 -6.85 -7.25 66.23
N LEU A 349 -7.12 -6.10 65.59
CA LEU A 349 -8.41 -5.36 65.55
C LEU A 349 -8.27 -4.08 64.67
N PRO A 350 -9.37 -3.46 64.17
CA PRO A 350 -9.59 -3.25 62.74
C PRO A 350 -9.68 -1.77 62.30
N LEU A 351 -9.91 -1.61 60.98
CA LEU A 351 -10.34 -0.39 60.27
C LEU A 351 -11.31 0.48 61.08
N GLY A 352 -10.99 1.77 61.16
CA GLY A 352 -11.92 2.85 61.52
C GLY A 352 -12.20 3.75 60.32
N GLU A 353 -13.48 4.06 60.14
CA GLU A 353 -14.11 4.87 59.10
C GLU A 353 -13.67 6.34 59.03
N LEU A 354 -13.74 6.85 57.79
CA LEU A 354 -14.27 8.16 57.37
C LEU A 354 -14.97 9.02 58.43
N VAL A 355 -14.52 10.28 58.57
CA VAL A 355 -15.39 11.47 58.49
C VAL A 355 -14.58 12.71 58.10
N ASP A 356 -15.15 13.44 57.14
CA ASP A 356 -14.90 14.80 56.59
C ASP A 356 -13.54 15.18 55.96
#